data_AF-A0A947ZBG4-F1
#
_entry.id   AF-A0A947ZBG4-F1
#
_cell.length_a   1.000
_cell.length_b   1.000
_cell.length_c   1.000
_cell.angle_alpha   90.00
_cell.angle_beta   90.00
_cell.angle_gamma   90.00
#
_symmetry.space_group_name_H-M   'P 1'
#
loop_
_entity.id
_entity.type
_entity.pdbx_description
1 polymer ?
#
loop_
_entity_poly.entity_id
_entity_poly.type
_entity_poly.pdbx_seq_one_letter_code
_entity_poly.pdbx_strand_id
1 'polypeptide(L)'
;MRALFFSLILVFSLGACDDGSDSNNVNNTNNINNTNNVNNTNNINNTNNVNNTNNVNTCDEMVDTDCIAILIGESTHYRRISDYETTTITHNDESITVVAWEDLIDEAVTATPENFRYQVWGTDNYTFGGYATWTNMQSAYIEVGTRLTVFDPLQELPESYNVKTSCKVTISPAK
;
A
#
# COMPACT_ATOMS: atom_id res chain seq x y z
N MET A 1 7.10 55.46 67.75
CA MET A 1 5.62 55.44 67.83
C MET A 1 5.22 53.97 67.78
N ARG A 2 4.92 53.30 68.92
CA ARG A 2 3.57 52.88 69.42
C ARG A 2 2.66 52.36 68.29
N ALA A 3 2.06 51.17 68.27
CA ALA A 3 1.48 50.26 69.28
C ALA A 3 1.54 48.78 68.75
N LEU A 4 1.67 47.69 69.53
CA LEU A 4 0.71 46.98 70.42
C LEU A 4 -0.65 46.62 69.79
N PHE A 5 -0.99 45.31 69.70
CA PHE A 5 -2.28 44.60 69.89
C PHE A 5 -2.19 43.21 69.20
N PHE A 6 -2.07 42.07 69.92
CA PHE A 6 -3.16 41.17 70.40
C PHE A 6 -4.26 40.92 69.33
N SER A 7 -4.83 39.75 69.08
CA SER A 7 -4.70 38.34 69.47
C SER A 7 -5.92 37.64 68.82
N LEU A 8 -5.78 36.35 68.47
CA LEU A 8 -6.85 35.32 68.47
C LEU A 8 -7.98 35.35 67.41
N ILE A 9 -8.59 34.15 67.25
CA ILE A 9 -9.73 33.69 66.43
C ILE A 9 -9.21 32.91 65.20
N LEU A 10 -9.04 31.58 65.19
CA LEU A 10 -9.80 30.42 65.69
C LEU A 10 -11.17 30.20 65.00
N VAL A 11 -11.25 29.03 64.38
CA VAL A 11 -12.38 28.11 64.15
C VAL A 11 -13.20 28.12 62.84
N PHE A 12 -13.44 26.87 62.41
CA PHE A 12 -14.56 26.30 61.64
C PHE A 12 -14.40 26.33 60.10
N SER A 13 -14.61 25.26 59.32
CA SER A 13 -14.86 23.83 59.57
C SER A 13 -15.18 23.17 58.23
N LEU A 14 -14.81 21.88 58.11
CA LEU A 14 -15.54 20.79 57.46
C LEU A 14 -15.84 20.87 55.95
N GLY A 15 -15.29 19.89 55.23
CA GLY A 15 -15.74 19.39 53.94
C GLY A 15 -15.03 18.08 53.63
N ALA A 16 -15.65 16.96 54.01
CA ALA A 16 -15.20 15.59 53.76
C ALA A 16 -15.70 15.07 52.39
N CYS A 17 -15.18 13.90 51.99
CA CYS A 17 -15.55 13.09 50.81
C CYS A 17 -15.18 13.73 49.46
N ASP A 18 -14.73 13.00 48.44
CA ASP A 18 -15.27 11.73 48.01
C ASP A 18 -14.28 10.96 47.11
N ASP A 19 -14.51 9.66 47.05
CA ASP A 19 -13.79 8.58 46.40
C ASP A 19 -13.45 8.76 44.90
N GLY A 20 -12.56 7.90 44.42
CA GLY A 20 -12.85 7.19 43.16
C GLY A 20 -11.76 7.22 42.10
N SER A 21 -11.00 6.13 42.05
CA SER A 21 -10.17 5.65 40.95
C SER A 21 -10.88 5.62 39.58
N ASP A 22 -10.18 5.96 38.48
CA ASP A 22 -9.84 5.02 37.39
C ASP A 22 -9.29 5.71 36.12
N SER A 23 -8.35 5.01 35.50
CA SER A 23 -7.69 5.25 34.21
C SER A 23 -8.63 5.20 33.01
N ASN A 24 -8.41 6.03 31.97
CA ASN A 24 -8.50 5.60 30.56
C ASN A 24 -7.93 6.60 29.53
N ASN A 25 -7.00 6.08 28.74
CA ASN A 25 -6.62 6.35 27.34
C ASN A 25 -7.38 7.44 26.56
N VAL A 26 -6.66 8.49 26.11
CA VAL A 26 -7.12 9.37 25.02
C VAL A 26 -6.02 9.43 23.94
N ASN A 27 -6.22 8.60 22.92
CA ASN A 27 -5.47 8.56 21.67
C ASN A 27 -5.86 9.78 20.81
N ASN A 28 -4.91 10.66 20.49
CA ASN A 28 -5.10 11.64 19.42
C ASN A 28 -3.78 11.92 18.69
N THR A 29 -3.47 11.06 17.72
CA THR A 29 -2.37 11.22 16.77
C THR A 29 -2.80 12.19 15.67
N ASN A 30 -2.35 13.43 15.74
CA ASN A 30 -2.48 14.37 14.63
C ASN A 30 -1.14 14.48 13.87
N ASN A 31 -1.16 13.81 12.71
CA ASN A 31 -0.42 14.02 11.47
C ASN A 31 0.41 15.33 11.37
N ILE A 32 1.74 15.20 11.26
CA ILE A 32 2.60 16.19 10.62
C ILE A 32 3.61 15.43 9.75
N ASN A 33 3.39 15.39 8.44
CA ASN A 33 4.48 15.13 7.50
C ASN A 33 4.27 15.93 6.21
N ASN A 34 4.97 17.07 6.10
CA ASN A 34 5.37 17.59 4.80
C ASN A 34 6.59 18.50 4.97
N THR A 35 7.52 18.38 4.02
CA THR A 35 8.64 19.28 3.67
C THR A 35 10.04 18.77 4.08
N ASN A 36 10.65 17.91 3.26
CA ASN A 36 11.84 18.29 2.46
C ASN A 36 12.44 17.09 1.71
N ASN A 37 12.17 17.03 0.41
CA ASN A 37 12.92 16.27 -0.57
C ASN A 37 14.11 17.11 -1.07
N VAL A 38 15.30 16.96 -0.48
CA VAL A 38 16.59 17.32 -1.11
C VAL A 38 17.74 16.49 -0.49
N ASN A 39 18.02 15.29 -1.04
CA ASN A 39 19.39 14.88 -1.42
C ASN A 39 19.42 13.45 -1.97
N ASN A 40 19.34 13.36 -3.29
CA ASN A 40 19.73 12.19 -4.05
C ASN A 40 21.27 12.13 -4.13
N THR A 41 21.95 11.48 -3.17
CA THR A 41 23.34 11.02 -3.35
C THR A 41 23.69 9.91 -2.34
N ASN A 42 23.20 8.69 -2.55
CA ASN A 42 23.96 7.45 -2.33
C ASN A 42 23.08 6.22 -2.58
N ASN A 43 23.12 5.78 -3.83
CA ASN A 43 22.63 4.51 -4.34
C ASN A 43 23.51 3.33 -3.85
N ILE A 44 23.69 3.19 -2.53
CA ILE A 44 24.40 2.07 -1.88
C ILE A 44 23.74 1.80 -0.52
N ASN A 45 22.57 1.16 -0.53
CA ASN A 45 22.18 0.13 0.44
C ASN A 45 20.82 -0.44 0.03
N ASN A 46 20.86 -1.21 -1.05
CA ASN A 46 19.85 -2.18 -1.44
C ASN A 46 19.81 -3.35 -0.42
N THR A 47 19.65 -3.02 0.87
CA THR A 47 19.73 -3.96 2.01
C THR A 47 18.70 -3.65 3.09
N ASN A 48 17.79 -2.71 2.84
CA ASN A 48 16.63 -2.45 3.72
C ASN A 48 15.30 -2.96 3.14
N ASN A 49 15.33 -3.83 2.12
CA ASN A 49 14.13 -4.56 1.68
C ASN A 49 13.74 -5.72 2.63
N VAL A 50 14.28 -5.73 3.86
CA VAL A 50 14.06 -6.77 4.88
C VAL A 50 13.18 -6.26 6.04
N ASN A 51 12.62 -5.03 5.94
CA ASN A 51 11.71 -4.48 6.95
C ASN A 51 10.25 -4.37 6.50
N ASN A 52 9.82 -5.11 5.47
CA ASN A 52 8.40 -5.24 5.16
C ASN A 52 7.72 -6.38 5.96
N THR A 53 8.15 -6.61 7.20
CA THR A 53 7.75 -7.77 8.00
C THR A 53 6.57 -7.51 8.94
N ASN A 54 5.81 -6.42 8.80
CA ASN A 54 4.55 -6.21 9.55
C ASN A 54 3.72 -5.02 9.05
N ASN A 55 3.36 -5.00 7.76
CA ASN A 55 2.16 -4.27 7.38
C ASN A 55 1.17 -5.25 6.77
N VAL A 56 0.33 -5.82 7.64
CA VAL A 56 -0.94 -6.42 7.24
C VAL A 56 -1.86 -5.27 6.79
N ASN A 57 -1.47 -4.58 5.72
CA ASN A 57 -2.39 -3.77 4.95
C ASN A 57 -2.95 -4.72 3.89
N THR A 58 -3.95 -5.50 4.29
CA THR A 58 -4.80 -6.23 3.35
C THR A 58 -5.24 -5.26 2.25
N CYS A 59 -4.99 -5.58 0.97
CA CYS A 59 -5.61 -4.81 -0.10
C CYS A 59 -7.14 -4.98 0.02
N ASP A 60 -7.87 -3.88 0.14
CA ASP A 60 -9.27 -3.90 -0.29
C ASP A 60 -9.26 -3.89 -1.83
N GLU A 61 -9.47 -5.07 -2.42
CA GLU A 61 -9.49 -5.24 -3.88
C GLU A 61 -10.47 -4.28 -4.57
N MET A 62 -11.51 -3.80 -3.88
CA MET A 62 -12.56 -2.95 -4.45
C MET A 62 -12.33 -1.45 -4.24
N VAL A 63 -11.63 -1.06 -3.18
CA VAL A 63 -11.55 0.36 -2.78
C VAL A 63 -10.14 0.93 -2.83
N ASP A 64 -9.11 0.13 -2.55
CA ASP A 64 -7.74 0.62 -2.46
C ASP A 64 -7.05 0.67 -3.83
N THR A 65 -7.31 1.70 -4.63
CA THR A 65 -6.83 1.81 -6.02
C THR A 65 -5.30 1.85 -6.20
N ASP A 66 -4.54 1.77 -5.12
CA ASP A 66 -3.08 1.75 -5.12
C ASP A 66 -2.50 0.43 -4.57
N CYS A 67 -3.32 -0.62 -4.46
CA CYS A 67 -2.90 -1.92 -3.93
C CYS A 67 -3.23 -3.05 -4.92
N ILE A 68 -2.36 -4.04 -5.10
CA ILE A 68 -2.64 -5.22 -5.94
C ILE A 68 -2.29 -6.50 -5.17
N ALA A 69 -3.11 -7.54 -5.33
CA ALA A 69 -2.83 -8.86 -4.76
C ALA A 69 -2.13 -9.77 -5.79
N ILE A 70 -1.00 -10.35 -5.39
CA ILE A 70 -0.26 -11.35 -6.17
C ILE A 70 -0.50 -12.72 -5.52
N LEU A 71 -1.21 -13.61 -6.20
CA LEU A 71 -1.56 -14.94 -5.68
C LEU A 71 -0.64 -15.99 -6.32
N ILE A 72 0.04 -16.76 -5.49
CA ILE A 72 0.86 -17.91 -5.93
C ILE A 72 0.59 -19.13 -5.02
N GLY A 73 0.03 -20.19 -5.61
CA GLY A 73 -0.47 -21.32 -4.82
C GLY A 73 -1.50 -20.86 -3.78
N GLU A 74 -1.25 -21.13 -2.50
CA GLU A 74 -2.09 -20.69 -1.38
C GLU A 74 -1.63 -19.35 -0.76
N SER A 75 -0.51 -18.78 -1.24
CA SER A 75 0.06 -17.55 -0.71
C SER A 75 -0.49 -16.33 -1.45
N THR A 76 -0.74 -15.26 -0.69
CA THR A 76 -1.12 -13.95 -1.22
C THR A 76 -0.11 -12.91 -0.77
N HIS A 77 0.43 -12.17 -1.73
CA HIS A 77 1.37 -11.08 -1.49
C HIS A 77 0.73 -9.78 -1.94
N TYR A 78 0.53 -8.85 -1.01
CA TYR A 78 0.02 -7.53 -1.32
C TYR A 78 1.16 -6.59 -1.71
N ARG A 79 0.88 -5.70 -2.66
CA ARG A 79 1.83 -4.74 -3.23
C ARG A 79 1.16 -3.39 -3.31
N ARG A 80 1.78 -2.37 -2.73
CA ARG A 80 1.39 -0.98 -2.93
C ARG A 80 2.04 -0.51 -4.24
N ILE A 81 1.26 -0.07 -5.22
CA ILE A 81 1.80 0.28 -6.54
C ILE A 81 2.71 1.50 -6.41
N SER A 82 2.30 2.52 -5.64
CA SER A 82 3.08 3.73 -5.40
C SER A 82 4.41 3.55 -4.65
N ASP A 83 4.68 2.37 -4.07
CA ASP A 83 5.95 2.09 -3.38
C ASP A 83 7.08 1.67 -4.36
N TYR A 84 6.75 1.46 -5.65
CA TYR A 84 7.69 0.98 -6.67
C TYR A 84 8.22 2.12 -7.56
N GLU A 85 9.31 1.84 -8.29
CA GLU A 85 9.84 2.77 -9.27
C GLU A 85 8.81 3.02 -10.38
N THR A 86 8.50 4.28 -10.62
CA THR A 86 7.49 4.69 -11.59
C THR A 86 8.14 5.23 -12.85
N THR A 87 7.52 4.96 -13.99
CA THR A 87 7.83 5.61 -15.26
C THR A 87 6.58 6.29 -15.83
N THR A 88 6.74 7.06 -16.89
CA THR A 88 5.64 7.71 -17.60
C THR A 88 5.56 7.17 -19.01
N ILE A 89 4.37 6.74 -19.43
CA ILE A 89 4.10 6.26 -20.79
C ILE A 89 2.96 7.05 -21.42
N THR A 90 2.84 6.98 -22.75
CA THR A 90 1.69 7.51 -23.49
C THR A 90 0.71 6.38 -23.78
N HIS A 91 -0.53 6.49 -23.32
CA HIS A 91 -1.62 5.56 -23.59
C HIS A 91 -2.86 6.34 -24.03
N ASN A 92 -3.42 6.01 -25.19
CA ASN A 92 -4.58 6.73 -25.79
C ASN A 92 -4.39 8.26 -25.83
N ASP A 93 -3.21 8.72 -26.26
CA ASP A 93 -2.83 10.15 -26.32
C ASP A 93 -2.73 10.87 -24.95
N GLU A 94 -2.88 10.13 -23.84
CA GLU A 94 -2.70 10.63 -22.49
C GLU A 94 -1.38 10.15 -21.88
N SER A 95 -0.77 10.98 -21.03
CA SER A 95 0.44 10.63 -20.31
C SER A 95 0.08 10.11 -18.92
N ILE A 96 0.40 8.86 -18.64
CA ILE A 96 0.06 8.18 -17.38
C ILE A 96 1.31 7.74 -16.64
N THR A 97 1.25 7.73 -15.30
CA THR A 97 2.33 7.25 -14.43
C THR A 97 2.10 5.79 -14.07
N VAL A 98 3.07 4.94 -14.36
CA VAL A 98 2.91 3.49 -14.31
C VAL A 98 4.09 2.81 -13.61
N VAL A 99 3.85 1.59 -13.16
CA VAL A 99 4.84 0.63 -12.66
C VAL A 99 4.85 -0.58 -13.59
N ALA A 100 6.01 -1.17 -13.84
CA ALA A 100 6.09 -2.40 -14.62
C ALA A 100 5.52 -3.57 -13.82
N TRP A 101 4.76 -4.45 -14.46
CA TRP A 101 4.20 -5.62 -13.79
C TRP A 101 5.28 -6.58 -13.29
N GLU A 102 6.43 -6.65 -13.98
CA GLU A 102 7.55 -7.50 -13.55
C GLU A 102 8.14 -7.07 -12.19
N ASP A 103 8.15 -5.77 -11.88
CA ASP A 103 8.64 -5.26 -10.59
C ASP A 103 7.70 -5.64 -9.44
N LEU A 104 6.40 -5.70 -9.71
CA LEU A 104 5.40 -6.10 -8.71
C LEU A 104 5.40 -7.59 -8.43
N ILE A 105 5.68 -8.38 -9.47
CA ILE A 105 5.75 -9.83 -9.38
C ILE A 105 7.09 -10.25 -8.77
N ASP A 106 8.21 -9.63 -9.13
CA ASP A 106 9.58 -9.87 -8.63
C ASP A 106 10.06 -11.35 -8.52
N GLU A 107 11.38 -11.54 -8.49
CA GLU A 107 11.98 -12.88 -8.40
C GLU A 107 11.66 -13.58 -7.05
N ALA A 108 11.38 -12.81 -5.99
CA ALA A 108 11.09 -13.39 -4.68
C ALA A 108 9.72 -14.08 -4.65
N VAL A 109 8.76 -13.64 -5.48
CA VAL A 109 7.50 -14.37 -5.66
C VAL A 109 7.68 -15.52 -6.65
N THR A 110 8.53 -15.38 -7.66
CA THR A 110 8.78 -16.45 -8.65
C THR A 110 10.27 -16.62 -8.99
N ALA A 111 10.91 -17.68 -8.51
CA ALA A 111 12.32 -17.97 -8.83
C ALA A 111 12.55 -18.44 -10.28
N THR A 112 11.49 -18.86 -10.98
CA THR A 112 11.53 -19.29 -12.39
C THR A 112 10.27 -18.79 -13.13
N PRO A 113 10.11 -17.47 -13.34
CA PRO A 113 8.87 -16.87 -13.84
C PRO A 113 8.39 -17.47 -15.17
N GLU A 114 9.31 -17.89 -16.03
CA GLU A 114 9.03 -18.52 -17.32
C GLU A 114 8.27 -19.86 -17.22
N ASN A 115 8.33 -20.54 -16.07
CA ASN A 115 7.58 -21.78 -15.81
C ASN A 115 6.15 -21.53 -15.35
N PHE A 116 5.74 -20.26 -15.28
CA PHE A 116 4.41 -19.87 -14.84
C PHE A 116 3.63 -19.16 -15.96
N ARG A 117 2.33 -19.10 -15.73
CA ARG A 117 1.37 -18.32 -16.50
C ARG A 117 0.60 -17.42 -15.55
N TYR A 118 0.25 -16.24 -16.06
CA TYR A 118 -0.21 -15.12 -15.28
C TYR A 118 -1.62 -14.75 -15.70
N GLN A 119 -2.56 -14.75 -14.76
CA GLN A 119 -3.93 -14.36 -15.02
C GLN A 119 -4.22 -13.06 -14.28
N VAL A 120 -4.43 -11.98 -15.02
CA VAL A 120 -4.77 -10.66 -14.45
C VAL A 120 -6.29 -10.54 -14.33
N TRP A 121 -6.77 -10.12 -13.17
CA TRP A 121 -8.18 -10.04 -12.83
C TRP A 121 -8.64 -8.59 -12.68
N GLY A 122 -9.77 -8.27 -13.31
CA GLY A 122 -10.42 -6.98 -13.20
C GLY A 122 -11.20 -6.79 -11.89
N THR A 123 -11.40 -5.53 -11.47
CA THR A 123 -12.22 -5.15 -10.31
C THR A 123 -13.71 -5.43 -10.49
N ASP A 124 -14.19 -5.49 -11.74
CA ASP A 124 -15.60 -5.71 -12.06
C ASP A 124 -16.04 -7.18 -11.99
N ASN A 125 -15.16 -8.12 -11.60
CA ASN A 125 -15.39 -9.57 -11.60
C ASN A 125 -15.79 -10.18 -12.96
N TYR A 126 -15.80 -9.39 -14.04
CA TYR A 126 -16.19 -9.83 -15.39
C TYR A 126 -15.06 -9.74 -16.39
N THR A 127 -14.04 -8.92 -16.09
CA THR A 127 -12.91 -8.73 -16.98
C THR A 127 -11.77 -9.65 -16.58
N PHE A 128 -11.80 -10.83 -17.20
CA PHE A 128 -10.76 -11.84 -17.08
C PHE A 128 -9.73 -11.63 -18.17
N GLY A 129 -8.47 -11.50 -17.78
CA GLY A 129 -7.34 -11.74 -18.65
C GLY A 129 -7.29 -13.22 -19.02
N GLY A 130 -7.00 -13.53 -20.28
CA GLY A 130 -6.42 -14.82 -20.64
C GLY A 130 -5.12 -15.06 -19.87
N TYR A 131 -4.52 -16.23 -20.04
CA TYR A 131 -3.20 -16.47 -19.46
C TYR A 131 -2.13 -15.72 -20.26
N ALA A 132 -1.48 -14.76 -19.63
CA ALA A 132 -0.27 -14.11 -20.09
C ALA A 132 0.95 -15.01 -19.80
N THR A 133 1.94 -14.99 -20.68
CA THR A 133 3.28 -15.53 -20.43
C THR A 133 4.13 -14.52 -19.66
N TRP A 134 5.29 -14.94 -19.14
CA TRP A 134 6.22 -13.98 -18.54
C TRP A 134 6.60 -12.86 -19.51
N THR A 135 6.91 -13.18 -20.77
CA THR A 135 7.21 -12.17 -21.81
C THR A 135 6.08 -11.15 -21.98
N ASN A 136 4.81 -11.57 -21.84
CA ASN A 136 3.68 -10.64 -21.87
C ASN A 136 3.70 -9.71 -20.64
N MET A 137 4.01 -10.24 -19.45
CA MET A 137 4.09 -9.46 -18.22
C MET A 137 5.23 -8.43 -18.25
N GLN A 138 6.36 -8.74 -18.88
CA GLN A 138 7.48 -7.80 -19.05
C GLN A 138 7.13 -6.60 -19.95
N SER A 139 6.15 -6.78 -20.83
CA SER A 139 5.60 -5.72 -21.68
C SER A 139 4.35 -5.05 -21.09
N ALA A 140 4.03 -5.35 -19.83
CA ALA A 140 2.82 -4.88 -19.19
C ALA A 140 3.15 -3.88 -18.08
N TYR A 141 2.28 -2.88 -17.95
CA TYR A 141 2.34 -1.85 -16.93
C TYR A 141 1.02 -1.77 -16.18
N ILE A 142 1.07 -1.21 -14.97
CA ILE A 142 -0.11 -0.84 -14.19
C ILE A 142 -0.01 0.63 -13.78
N GLU A 143 -1.08 1.39 -14.02
CA GLU A 143 -1.17 2.80 -13.67
C GLU A 143 -1.34 2.98 -12.15
N VAL A 144 -0.53 3.89 -11.60
CA VAL A 144 -0.55 4.27 -10.19
C VAL A 144 -1.86 5.00 -9.87
N GLY A 145 -2.57 4.53 -8.85
CA GLY A 145 -3.80 5.16 -8.34
C GLY A 145 -5.08 4.82 -9.08
N THR A 146 -5.04 4.14 -10.23
CA THR A 146 -6.23 3.65 -10.95
C THR A 146 -6.24 2.14 -11.14
N ARG A 147 -5.07 1.49 -11.11
CA ARG A 147 -4.83 0.08 -11.49
C ARG A 147 -5.15 -0.23 -12.96
N LEU A 148 -5.14 0.76 -13.86
CA LEU A 148 -5.29 0.48 -15.29
C LEU A 148 -4.11 -0.38 -15.76
N THR A 149 -4.41 -1.59 -16.26
CA THR A 149 -3.39 -2.45 -16.85
C THR A 149 -3.27 -2.15 -18.34
N VAL A 150 -2.02 -1.90 -18.76
CA VAL A 150 -1.68 -1.59 -20.15
C VAL A 150 -0.66 -2.61 -20.64
N PHE A 151 -0.90 -3.20 -21.79
CA PHE A 151 0.10 -3.99 -22.52
C PHE A 151 0.63 -3.16 -23.69
N ASP A 152 1.95 -3.06 -23.84
CA ASP A 152 2.60 -2.34 -24.94
C ASP A 152 3.61 -3.25 -25.69
N PRO A 153 3.34 -3.63 -26.96
CA PRO A 153 2.16 -3.29 -27.74
C PRO A 153 0.89 -3.94 -27.18
N LEU A 154 -0.29 -3.48 -27.61
CA LEU A 154 -1.56 -4.12 -27.21
C LEU A 154 -1.54 -5.61 -27.56
N GLN A 155 -1.85 -6.45 -26.57
CA GLN A 155 -1.83 -7.91 -26.71
C GLN A 155 -3.24 -8.48 -26.69
N GLU A 156 -3.55 -9.35 -27.64
CA GLU A 156 -4.74 -10.19 -27.59
C GLU A 156 -4.42 -11.48 -26.83
N LEU A 157 -4.86 -11.55 -25.57
CA LEU A 157 -4.75 -12.77 -24.78
C LEU A 157 -5.96 -13.70 -25.08
N PRO A 158 -5.78 -15.02 -25.19
CA PRO A 158 -6.88 -15.95 -25.46
C PRO A 158 -7.98 -15.86 -24.41
N GLU A 159 -9.25 -15.81 -24.84
CA GLU A 159 -10.42 -15.72 -23.94
C GLU A 159 -10.40 -14.48 -23.01
N SER A 160 -9.58 -13.49 -23.35
CA SER A 160 -9.45 -12.26 -22.58
C SER A 160 -10.45 -11.21 -23.03
N TYR A 161 -11.07 -10.56 -22.06
CA TYR A 161 -11.65 -9.24 -22.26
C TYR A 161 -10.60 -8.23 -21.80
N ASN A 162 -10.36 -7.15 -22.55
CA ASN A 162 -9.33 -6.17 -22.21
C ASN A 162 -9.49 -5.67 -20.76
N VAL A 163 -8.54 -6.03 -19.89
CA VAL A 163 -8.58 -5.68 -18.46
C VAL A 163 -8.49 -4.18 -18.28
N LYS A 164 -9.58 -3.56 -17.82
CA LYS A 164 -9.64 -2.11 -17.63
C LYS A 164 -9.00 -1.65 -16.32
N THR A 165 -9.23 -2.36 -15.22
CA THR A 165 -8.71 -2.01 -13.89
C THR A 165 -8.46 -3.27 -13.10
N SER A 166 -7.21 -3.53 -12.73
CA SER A 166 -6.80 -4.80 -12.13
C SER A 166 -6.82 -4.76 -10.61
N CYS A 167 -7.32 -5.81 -9.95
CA CYS A 167 -7.22 -5.94 -8.49
C CYS A 167 -6.24 -7.02 -8.03
N LYS A 168 -6.01 -8.03 -8.87
CA LYS A 168 -5.10 -9.12 -8.56
C LYS A 168 -4.51 -9.78 -9.80
N VAL A 169 -3.41 -10.50 -9.60
CA VAL A 169 -2.85 -11.45 -10.56
C VAL A 169 -2.70 -12.81 -9.89
N THR A 170 -3.09 -13.87 -10.61
CA THR A 170 -2.88 -15.25 -10.19
C THR A 170 -1.75 -15.86 -11.01
N ILE A 171 -0.77 -16.40 -10.31
CA ILE A 171 0.41 -17.07 -10.87
C ILE A 171 0.19 -18.58 -10.70
N SER A 172 0.21 -19.31 -11.80
CA SER A 172 0.03 -20.77 -11.79
C SER A 172 1.05 -21.43 -12.72
N PRO A 173 1.41 -22.70 -12.50
CA PRO A 173 2.34 -23.39 -13.40
C PRO A 173 1.84 -23.34 -14.85
N ALA A 174 2.75 -23.09 -15.78
CA ALA A 174 2.52 -23.32 -17.20
C ALA A 174 2.27 -24.82 -17.41
N LYS A 175 1.23 -25.17 -18.17
CA LYS A 175 0.89 -26.57 -18.47
C LYS A 175 1.70 -27.09 -19.66
#